data_AF-A0A511TDI1-F1
#
_entry.id   AF-A0A511TDI1-F1
#
_cell.length_a   1.000
_cell.length_b   1.000
_cell.length_c   1.000
_cell.angle_alpha   90.00
_cell.angle_beta   90.00
_cell.angle_gamma   90.00
#
_symmetry.space_group_name_H-M   'P 1'
#
loop_
_entity.id
_entity.type
_entity.pdbx_description
1 polymer ?
#
loop_
_entity_poly.entity_id
_entity_poly.type
_entity_poly.pdbx_seq_one_letter_code
_entity_poly.pdbx_strand_id
1 'polypeptide(L)'
;MSRTVLMFGAESLLGSHLVAEALLSPREPGEFIHCGVSSTPLPGARTGPLEAIRHAARHLAPTMSEGVREELLATRLRWVLPGEWDTPVDELWCLSSAALATLPRSRVGELNLVSEPSVSTVELERQLAEQCGARDIPWRLLRPGLLLGVPSEDGTGWSEGLLPLLSVLHTLKHEVEERAPEYFDHHALRIRAPIDARLSVLPVHHAVKLARGLASRPDTRGRVLDLVSSAPLPFAELCEHLGLEYGLSLLAVDEHESLAPVDQLFQLRLRDLERHLHMSPPGGSEQLYALAGVEPRALTMEPRAWQSMFRAVRKAQDVARMERLRRADTLWSSLRRSTVAVGGDSKLECLAGGMGEPPVVILNALGQGLRYWARLVERLLSKGRRVLLWEPREATRPLLLEDQVKDLEAVLGAEGVSRCHLVGWCTGSSVAVEFSLRHPDVVVSSVFLNPSFKCDGGPKELDTDYEETLEPLFRMLVRRPAMVTSVMNSLRTRASALPPESTEVLSLMNRDLVAEVLAPFRTEASTLDYARQLIDFWAYDVRARAREVRAPVLLLGGELDRVASAAAACEVARRFPDGRYVEVHAGTHYCLYDRPALVAEVMERFFADPRQVDGLSGEVERVT
;
A
#
# COMPACT_ATOMS: atom_id res chain seq x y z
N MET A 1 -31.49 -35.43 -1.28
CA MET A 1 -30.24 -35.68 -0.54
C MET A 1 -29.52 -34.36 -0.45
N SER A 2 -29.02 -33.98 0.73
CA SER A 2 -28.31 -32.71 0.91
C SER A 2 -26.96 -32.76 0.19
N ARG A 3 -26.73 -31.84 -0.75
CA ARG A 3 -25.44 -31.68 -1.44
C ARG A 3 -24.52 -30.83 -0.56
N THR A 4 -23.31 -31.28 -0.28
CA THR A 4 -22.39 -30.55 0.58
C THR A 4 -21.28 -29.89 -0.23
N VAL A 5 -21.23 -28.56 -0.20
CA VAL A 5 -20.22 -27.75 -0.91
C VAL A 5 -19.30 -27.09 0.12
N LEU A 6 -18.00 -27.36 0.00
CA LEU A 6 -16.97 -26.77 0.84
C LEU A 6 -16.11 -25.83 -0.01
N MET A 7 -15.85 -24.62 0.46
CA MET A 7 -15.08 -23.59 -0.24
C MET A 7 -13.95 -23.06 0.64
N PHE A 8 -12.73 -23.03 0.12
CA PHE A 8 -11.57 -22.36 0.73
C PHE A 8 -11.18 -21.16 -0.11
N GLY A 9 -10.83 -20.03 0.51
CA GLY A 9 -10.41 -18.80 -0.19
C GLY A 9 -11.58 -17.89 -0.61
N ALA A 10 -12.64 -17.83 0.21
CA ALA A 10 -13.83 -17.01 -0.04
C ALA A 10 -13.56 -15.50 -0.02
N GLU A 11 -12.39 -15.08 0.44
CA GLU A 11 -11.88 -13.71 0.43
C GLU A 11 -11.46 -13.23 -0.97
N SER A 12 -11.21 -14.12 -1.94
CA SER A 12 -10.89 -13.75 -3.33
C SER A 12 -12.10 -13.15 -4.06
N LEU A 13 -11.86 -12.45 -5.19
CA LEU A 13 -12.90 -11.83 -6.00
C LEU A 13 -13.82 -12.90 -6.57
N LEU A 14 -13.24 -13.93 -7.20
CA LEU A 14 -14.02 -15.05 -7.73
C LEU A 14 -14.71 -15.82 -6.60
N GLY A 15 -14.01 -16.05 -5.50
CA GLY A 15 -14.49 -16.80 -4.35
C GLY A 15 -15.71 -16.22 -3.68
N SER A 16 -15.61 -14.95 -3.29
CA SER A 16 -16.72 -14.21 -2.68
C SER A 16 -17.96 -14.19 -3.57
N HIS A 17 -17.79 -14.08 -4.89
CA HIS A 17 -18.91 -14.11 -5.85
C HIS A 17 -19.48 -15.51 -6.09
N LEU A 18 -18.66 -16.56 -6.10
CA LEU A 18 -19.14 -17.95 -6.14
C LEU A 18 -20.00 -18.25 -4.90
N VAL A 19 -19.53 -17.89 -3.71
CA VAL A 19 -20.27 -18.06 -2.46
C VAL A 19 -21.56 -17.23 -2.51
N ALA A 20 -21.48 -15.95 -2.84
CA ALA A 20 -22.64 -15.06 -2.88
C ALA A 20 -23.70 -15.54 -3.89
N GLU A 21 -23.31 -15.95 -5.10
CA GLU A 21 -24.26 -16.45 -6.08
C GLU A 21 -24.93 -17.76 -5.63
N ALA A 22 -24.16 -18.68 -5.03
CA ALA A 22 -24.70 -19.92 -4.47
C ALA A 22 -25.69 -19.62 -3.32
N LEU A 23 -25.42 -18.64 -2.46
CA LEU A 23 -26.32 -18.16 -1.40
C LEU A 23 -27.59 -17.48 -1.92
N LEU A 24 -27.54 -16.82 -3.07
CA LEU A 24 -28.66 -16.09 -3.66
C LEU A 24 -29.54 -16.98 -4.56
N SER A 25 -28.99 -18.09 -5.07
CA SER A 25 -29.72 -19.02 -5.91
C SER A 25 -30.88 -19.67 -5.14
N PRO A 26 -32.10 -19.78 -5.73
CA PRO A 26 -33.24 -20.44 -5.09
C PRO A 26 -32.91 -21.91 -4.78
N ARG A 27 -33.44 -22.45 -3.68
CA ARG A 27 -33.12 -23.78 -3.13
C ARG A 27 -33.02 -24.86 -4.20
N GLU A 28 -31.84 -25.45 -4.36
CA GLU A 28 -31.78 -26.92 -4.42
C GLU A 28 -31.92 -27.42 -2.96
N PRO A 29 -32.92 -28.25 -2.63
CA PRO A 29 -33.13 -28.67 -1.25
C PRO A 29 -31.91 -29.41 -0.68
N GLY A 30 -31.20 -28.75 0.25
CA GLY A 30 -30.14 -29.35 1.07
C GLY A 30 -28.70 -28.96 0.75
N GLU A 31 -28.46 -27.85 0.04
CA GLU A 31 -27.11 -27.33 -0.21
C GLU A 31 -26.61 -26.43 0.94
N PHE A 32 -25.52 -26.83 1.62
CA PHE A 32 -24.84 -26.02 2.64
C PHE A 32 -23.47 -25.56 2.13
N ILE A 33 -23.17 -24.27 2.28
CA ILE A 33 -21.88 -23.70 1.91
C ILE A 33 -21.04 -23.56 3.16
N HIS A 34 -19.94 -24.31 3.18
CA HIS A 34 -18.96 -24.26 4.25
C HIS A 34 -17.75 -23.46 3.78
N CYS A 35 -17.38 -22.42 4.51
CA CYS A 35 -16.20 -21.60 4.20
C CYS A 35 -15.07 -21.92 5.18
N GLY A 36 -13.96 -22.45 4.65
CA GLY A 36 -12.74 -22.69 5.40
C GLY A 36 -11.94 -21.41 5.59
N VAL A 37 -11.58 -21.10 6.83
CA VAL A 37 -10.81 -19.89 7.21
C VAL A 37 -9.70 -20.23 8.20
N SER A 38 -8.59 -19.49 8.19
CA SER A 38 -7.49 -19.68 9.15
C SER A 38 -7.88 -19.33 10.60
N SER A 39 -8.93 -18.52 10.78
CA SER A 39 -9.53 -18.16 12.07
C SER A 39 -11.00 -17.76 11.87
N THR A 40 -11.85 -17.96 12.87
CA THR A 40 -13.26 -17.53 12.82
C THR A 40 -13.35 -16.02 12.58
N PRO A 41 -14.13 -15.52 11.61
CA PRO A 41 -14.25 -14.09 11.38
C PRO A 41 -14.89 -13.40 12.60
N LEU A 42 -14.30 -12.30 13.07
CA LEU A 42 -14.87 -11.53 14.17
C LEU A 42 -16.13 -10.78 13.70
N PRO A 43 -17.26 -10.86 14.43
CA PRO A 43 -18.45 -10.08 14.12
C PRO A 43 -18.13 -8.58 14.09
N GLY A 44 -18.42 -7.90 12.97
CA GLY A 44 -18.20 -6.46 12.83
C GLY A 44 -16.80 -6.02 12.37
N ALA A 45 -15.91 -6.97 12.02
CA ALA A 45 -14.68 -6.62 11.33
C ALA A 45 -15.01 -5.98 9.97
N ARG A 46 -14.47 -4.78 9.71
CA ARG A 46 -14.67 -4.07 8.43
C ARG A 46 -13.91 -4.70 7.26
N THR A 47 -13.09 -5.72 7.51
CA THR A 47 -12.28 -6.43 6.52
C THR A 47 -12.37 -7.92 6.78
N GLY A 48 -12.43 -8.71 5.71
CA GLY A 48 -12.38 -10.18 5.79
C GLY A 48 -13.38 -10.88 4.86
N PRO A 49 -13.37 -12.23 4.86
CA PRO A 49 -14.17 -13.03 3.91
C PRO A 49 -15.68 -12.75 3.96
N LEU A 50 -16.24 -12.51 5.15
CA LEU A 50 -17.68 -12.22 5.30
C LEU A 50 -18.10 -10.91 4.62
N GLU A 51 -17.32 -9.84 4.78
CA GLU A 51 -17.60 -8.55 4.15
C GLU A 51 -17.45 -8.63 2.63
N ALA A 52 -16.45 -9.38 2.13
CA ALA A 52 -16.31 -9.64 0.70
C ALA A 52 -17.56 -10.36 0.13
N ILE A 53 -18.08 -11.37 0.82
CA ILE A 53 -19.30 -12.08 0.43
C ILE A 53 -20.53 -11.15 0.48
N ARG A 54 -20.68 -10.36 1.55
CA ARG A 54 -21.77 -9.37 1.68
C ARG A 54 -21.77 -8.38 0.53
N HIS A 55 -20.58 -7.88 0.19
CA HIS A 55 -20.40 -6.96 -0.93
C HIS A 55 -20.74 -7.61 -2.28
N ALA A 56 -20.23 -8.82 -2.54
CA ALA A 56 -20.58 -9.59 -3.73
C ALA A 56 -22.09 -9.86 -3.83
N ALA A 57 -22.75 -10.22 -2.72
CA ALA A 57 -24.20 -10.45 -2.67
C ALA A 57 -25.01 -9.18 -2.96
N ARG A 58 -24.54 -8.02 -2.47
CA ARG A 58 -25.14 -6.72 -2.80
C ARG A 58 -25.08 -6.42 -4.29
N HIS A 59 -23.94 -6.72 -4.91
CA HIS A 59 -23.71 -6.49 -6.33
C HIS A 59 -24.52 -7.45 -7.21
N LEU A 60 -24.62 -8.73 -6.85
CA LEU A 60 -25.35 -9.75 -7.62
C LEU A 60 -26.87 -9.61 -7.50
N ALA A 61 -27.38 -9.14 -6.36
CA ALA A 61 -28.82 -8.95 -6.11
C ALA A 61 -29.11 -7.54 -5.55
N PRO A 62 -28.99 -6.48 -6.37
CA PRO A 62 -29.13 -5.09 -5.90
C PRO A 62 -30.57 -4.75 -5.46
N THR A 63 -31.58 -5.43 -6.01
CA THR A 63 -33.00 -5.22 -5.68
C THR A 63 -33.47 -6.01 -4.46
N MET A 64 -32.66 -6.95 -3.96
CA MET A 64 -32.98 -7.75 -2.78
C MET A 64 -32.76 -6.92 -1.51
N SER A 65 -33.70 -6.98 -0.57
CA SER A 65 -33.58 -6.23 0.70
C SER A 65 -32.43 -6.77 1.54
N GLU A 66 -31.83 -5.89 2.34
CA GLU A 66 -30.69 -6.23 3.19
C GLU A 66 -31.04 -7.29 4.23
N GLY A 67 -32.24 -7.22 4.83
CA GLY A 67 -32.71 -8.23 5.78
C GLY A 67 -32.78 -9.63 5.18
N VAL A 68 -33.23 -9.77 3.92
CA VAL A 68 -33.28 -11.07 3.24
C VAL A 68 -31.87 -11.59 2.94
N ARG A 69 -30.95 -10.71 2.52
CA ARG A 69 -29.54 -11.11 2.30
C ARG A 69 -28.87 -11.58 3.59
N GLU A 70 -29.06 -10.86 4.69
CA GLU A 70 -28.51 -11.24 5.99
C GLU A 70 -29.13 -12.53 6.53
N GLU A 71 -30.43 -12.76 6.32
CA GLU A 71 -31.07 -14.03 6.65
C GLU A 71 -30.47 -15.20 5.84
N LEU A 72 -30.26 -15.02 4.54
CA LEU A 72 -29.61 -16.03 3.69
C LEU A 72 -28.19 -16.32 4.17
N LEU A 73 -27.40 -15.29 4.50
CA LEU A 73 -26.06 -15.46 5.05
C LEU A 73 -26.09 -16.24 6.38
N ALA A 74 -26.93 -15.83 7.33
CA ALA A 74 -27.01 -16.46 8.65
C ALA A 74 -27.51 -17.91 8.61
N THR A 75 -28.39 -18.24 7.65
CA THR A 75 -29.01 -19.56 7.55
C THR A 75 -28.24 -20.52 6.66
N ARG A 76 -27.53 -20.04 5.63
CA ARG A 76 -26.89 -20.87 4.59
C ARG A 76 -25.37 -20.90 4.65
N LEU A 77 -24.72 -19.93 5.30
CA LEU A 77 -23.26 -19.88 5.44
C LEU A 77 -22.84 -20.52 6.77
N ARG A 78 -21.87 -21.43 6.71
CA ARG A 78 -21.22 -22.03 7.88
C ARG A 78 -19.71 -21.85 7.78
N TRP A 79 -19.09 -21.40 8.86
CA TRP A 79 -17.62 -21.30 8.95
C TRP A 79 -17.05 -22.61 9.48
N VAL A 80 -15.91 -23.03 8.93
CA VAL A 80 -15.24 -24.27 9.31
C VAL A 80 -13.74 -23.98 9.51
N LEU A 81 -13.16 -24.44 10.61
CA LEU A 81 -11.71 -24.31 10.83
C LEU A 81 -10.94 -25.49 10.21
N PRO A 82 -9.64 -25.33 9.91
CA PRO A 82 -8.83 -26.40 9.34
C PRO A 82 -8.80 -27.61 10.27
N GLY A 83 -9.13 -28.79 9.73
CA GLY A 83 -9.14 -30.05 10.49
C GLY A 83 -10.45 -30.36 11.24
N GLU A 84 -11.45 -29.48 11.22
CA GLU A 84 -12.76 -29.72 11.86
C GLU A 84 -13.79 -30.40 10.94
N TRP A 85 -13.37 -30.82 9.73
CA TRP A 85 -14.28 -31.34 8.72
C TRP A 85 -14.11 -32.84 8.47
N ASP A 86 -15.01 -33.64 9.04
CA ASP A 86 -15.02 -35.11 8.92
C ASP A 86 -16.20 -35.66 8.09
N THR A 87 -17.10 -34.80 7.61
CA THR A 87 -18.26 -35.21 6.79
C THR A 87 -17.89 -35.31 5.30
N PRO A 88 -18.50 -36.22 4.54
CA PRO A 88 -18.32 -36.29 3.09
C PRO A 88 -18.67 -34.95 2.41
N VAL A 89 -17.84 -34.54 1.46
CA VAL A 89 -18.02 -33.34 0.63
C VAL A 89 -18.37 -33.80 -0.78
N ASP A 90 -19.46 -33.29 -1.36
CA ASP A 90 -19.82 -33.61 -2.74
C ASP A 90 -19.00 -32.77 -3.73
N GLU A 91 -18.76 -31.50 -3.41
CA GLU A 91 -18.01 -30.57 -4.25
C GLU A 91 -17.10 -29.67 -3.39
N LEU A 92 -15.81 -29.67 -3.70
CA LEU A 92 -14.80 -28.87 -3.02
C LEU A 92 -14.24 -27.79 -3.95
N TRP A 93 -14.34 -26.52 -3.55
CA TRP A 93 -13.70 -25.39 -4.22
C TRP A 93 -12.48 -24.93 -3.44
N CYS A 94 -11.32 -24.94 -4.08
CA CYS A 94 -10.10 -24.35 -3.57
C CYS A 94 -9.79 -23.12 -4.42
N LEU A 95 -9.97 -21.94 -3.84
CA LEU A 95 -9.82 -20.65 -4.54
C LEU A 95 -8.41 -20.06 -4.37
N SER A 96 -7.52 -20.87 -3.80
CA SER A 96 -6.08 -20.63 -3.70
C SER A 96 -5.34 -21.97 -3.75
N SER A 97 -4.19 -22.01 -4.39
CA SER A 97 -3.30 -23.19 -4.42
C SER A 97 -2.79 -23.59 -3.03
N ALA A 98 -2.69 -22.64 -2.09
CA ALA A 98 -2.32 -22.94 -0.70
C ALA A 98 -3.32 -23.91 -0.02
N ALA A 99 -4.59 -23.91 -0.46
CA ALA A 99 -5.61 -24.77 0.10
C ALA A 99 -5.45 -26.25 -0.27
N LEU A 100 -4.60 -26.59 -1.27
CA LEU A 100 -4.28 -27.99 -1.58
C LEU A 100 -3.56 -28.70 -0.42
N ALA A 101 -2.80 -27.96 0.39
CA ALA A 101 -2.16 -28.54 1.58
C ALA A 101 -3.17 -28.97 2.66
N THR A 102 -4.43 -28.53 2.56
CA THR A 102 -5.47 -28.69 3.57
C THR A 102 -6.68 -29.48 3.07
N LEU A 103 -6.49 -30.39 2.10
CA LEU A 103 -7.59 -31.23 1.63
C LEU A 103 -8.26 -31.99 2.79
N PRO A 104 -9.61 -32.02 2.86
CA PRO A 104 -10.33 -32.76 3.90
C PRO A 104 -9.91 -34.23 3.93
N ARG A 105 -9.92 -34.84 5.11
CA ARG A 105 -9.66 -36.30 5.25
C ARG A 105 -10.84 -37.15 4.79
N SER A 106 -12.05 -36.60 4.86
CA SER A 106 -13.28 -37.25 4.43
C SER A 106 -13.34 -37.45 2.90
N ARG A 107 -14.33 -38.21 2.43
CA ARG A 107 -14.57 -38.42 0.99
C ARG A 107 -14.88 -37.07 0.32
N VAL A 108 -14.21 -36.79 -0.80
CA VAL A 108 -14.48 -35.64 -1.67
C VAL A 108 -15.01 -36.17 -3.00
N GLY A 109 -16.18 -35.69 -3.44
CA GLY A 109 -16.84 -36.12 -4.67
C GLY A 109 -16.19 -35.54 -5.92
N GLU A 110 -15.83 -34.25 -5.91
CA GLU A 110 -14.99 -33.60 -6.90
C GLU A 110 -14.31 -32.35 -6.35
N LEU A 111 -13.19 -31.96 -6.96
CA LEU A 111 -12.39 -30.80 -6.60
C LEU A 111 -12.27 -29.81 -7.77
N ASN A 112 -12.59 -28.55 -7.52
CA ASN A 112 -12.37 -27.44 -8.43
C ASN A 112 -11.30 -26.52 -7.83
N LEU A 113 -10.09 -26.53 -8.39
CA LEU A 113 -9.01 -25.65 -7.99
C LEU A 113 -8.96 -24.42 -8.90
N VAL A 114 -8.88 -23.23 -8.34
CA VAL A 114 -8.61 -22.00 -9.07
C VAL A 114 -7.13 -21.65 -8.88
N SER A 115 -6.40 -21.47 -9.99
CA SER A 115 -4.98 -21.10 -9.94
C SER A 115 -4.78 -19.61 -9.74
N GLU A 116 -3.74 -19.24 -9.01
CA GLU A 116 -3.22 -17.87 -9.00
C GLU A 116 -2.23 -17.62 -10.16
N PRO A 117 -2.17 -16.39 -10.73
CA PRO A 117 -1.25 -16.07 -11.83
C PRO A 117 0.24 -16.25 -11.51
N SER A 118 0.61 -16.25 -10.21
CA SER A 118 1.98 -16.36 -9.73
C SER A 118 2.50 -17.80 -9.64
N VAL A 119 1.63 -18.81 -9.80
CA VAL A 119 1.99 -20.21 -9.58
C VAL A 119 2.06 -20.96 -10.91
N SER A 120 3.08 -21.82 -11.06
CA SER A 120 3.25 -22.65 -12.26
C SER A 120 2.06 -23.58 -12.44
N THR A 121 1.33 -23.42 -13.54
CA THR A 121 0.21 -24.31 -13.89
C THR A 121 0.66 -25.76 -14.01
N VAL A 122 1.83 -26.00 -14.60
CA VAL A 122 2.37 -27.36 -14.80
C VAL A 122 2.60 -28.05 -13.46
N GLU A 123 3.12 -27.31 -12.49
CA GLU A 123 3.35 -27.85 -11.15
C GLU A 123 2.04 -28.10 -10.41
N LEU A 124 1.06 -27.19 -10.51
CA LEU A 124 -0.27 -27.40 -9.93
C LEU A 124 -1.00 -28.60 -10.54
N GLU A 125 -0.95 -28.75 -11.85
CA GLU A 125 -1.53 -29.90 -12.54
C GLU A 125 -0.88 -31.22 -12.08
N ARG A 126 0.45 -31.24 -11.96
CA ARG A 126 1.19 -32.39 -11.42
C ARG A 126 0.77 -32.72 -9.99
N GLN A 127 0.69 -31.72 -9.12
CA GLN A 127 0.26 -31.89 -7.73
C GLN A 127 -1.18 -32.39 -7.62
N LEU A 128 -2.09 -31.84 -8.43
CA LEU A 128 -3.47 -32.29 -8.50
C LEU A 128 -3.57 -33.74 -8.96
N ALA A 129 -2.89 -34.10 -10.05
CA ALA A 129 -2.89 -35.47 -10.57
C ALA A 129 -2.36 -36.47 -9.52
N GLU A 130 -1.32 -36.10 -8.78
CA GLU A 130 -0.72 -36.93 -7.72
C GLU A 130 -1.66 -37.07 -6.50
N GLN A 131 -2.08 -35.95 -5.91
CA GLN A 131 -2.88 -35.95 -4.67
C GLN A 131 -4.30 -36.47 -4.88
N CYS A 132 -4.96 -36.04 -5.95
CA CYS A 132 -6.31 -36.47 -6.26
C CYS A 132 -6.32 -37.90 -6.83
N GLY A 133 -5.30 -38.28 -7.60
CA GLY A 133 -5.15 -39.65 -8.12
C GLY A 133 -4.99 -40.68 -7.00
N ALA A 134 -4.22 -40.38 -5.95
CA ALA A 134 -4.07 -41.25 -4.79
C ALA A 134 -5.39 -41.51 -4.02
N ARG A 135 -6.39 -40.65 -4.20
CA ARG A 135 -7.67 -40.66 -3.47
C ARG A 135 -8.89 -40.89 -4.38
N ASP A 136 -8.67 -41.13 -5.67
CA ASP A 136 -9.70 -41.24 -6.70
C ASP A 136 -10.68 -40.04 -6.70
N ILE A 137 -10.13 -38.82 -6.57
CA ILE A 137 -10.91 -37.57 -6.57
C ILE A 137 -10.88 -36.98 -7.99
N PRO A 138 -12.03 -36.87 -8.69
CA PRO A 138 -12.10 -36.09 -9.92
C PRO A 138 -11.76 -34.63 -9.66
N TRP A 139 -10.94 -34.03 -10.52
CA TRP A 139 -10.49 -32.65 -10.32
C TRP A 139 -10.66 -31.79 -11.58
N ARG A 140 -10.67 -30.46 -11.40
CA ARG A 140 -10.57 -29.46 -12.47
C ARG A 140 -9.61 -28.36 -12.01
N LEU A 141 -8.79 -27.86 -12.94
CA LEU A 141 -7.96 -26.68 -12.71
C LEU A 141 -8.50 -25.52 -13.54
N LEU A 142 -9.07 -24.52 -12.88
CA LEU A 142 -9.63 -23.32 -13.49
C LEU A 142 -8.59 -22.19 -13.42
N ARG A 143 -8.27 -21.59 -14.55
CA ARG A 143 -7.30 -20.49 -14.65
C ARG A 143 -8.03 -19.20 -15.01
N PRO A 144 -8.29 -18.30 -14.05
CA PRO A 144 -8.97 -17.06 -14.36
C PRO A 144 -8.07 -16.14 -15.20
N GLY A 145 -8.64 -15.51 -16.22
CA GLY A 145 -8.03 -14.35 -16.87
C GLY A 145 -8.06 -13.12 -15.97
N LEU A 146 -7.99 -11.93 -16.56
CA LEU A 146 -8.09 -10.68 -15.80
C LEU A 146 -9.52 -10.44 -15.34
N LEU A 147 -9.79 -10.79 -14.08
CA LEU A 147 -11.11 -10.55 -13.48
C LEU A 147 -11.31 -9.06 -13.17
N LEU A 148 -12.55 -8.60 -13.31
CA LEU A 148 -12.95 -7.26 -12.88
C LEU A 148 -14.21 -7.34 -12.01
N GLY A 149 -14.12 -6.75 -10.83
CA GLY A 149 -15.24 -6.51 -9.93
C GLY A 149 -15.26 -5.05 -9.49
N VAL A 150 -16.37 -4.62 -8.90
CA VAL A 150 -16.48 -3.30 -8.28
C VAL A 150 -16.08 -3.44 -6.81
N PRO A 151 -15.02 -2.77 -6.32
CA PRO A 151 -14.63 -2.84 -4.91
C PRO A 151 -15.68 -2.14 -4.02
N SER A 152 -15.66 -2.36 -2.71
CA SER A 152 -16.55 -1.63 -1.80
C SER A 152 -16.08 -0.18 -1.60
N GLU A 153 -17.04 0.68 -1.24
CA GLU A 153 -16.80 2.13 -1.10
C GLU A 153 -15.82 2.49 0.02
N ASP A 154 -15.67 1.63 1.02
CA ASP A 154 -14.72 1.81 2.13
C ASP A 154 -13.26 1.52 1.74
N GLY A 155 -13.01 1.16 0.47
CA GLY A 155 -11.70 0.84 -0.05
C GLY A 155 -11.12 -0.47 0.48
N THR A 156 -11.92 -1.24 1.21
CA THR A 156 -11.62 -2.65 1.47
C THR A 156 -11.97 -3.41 0.19
N GLY A 157 -11.12 -4.32 -0.25
CA GLY A 157 -11.33 -4.92 -1.55
C GLY A 157 -10.24 -5.89 -1.96
N TRP A 158 -10.50 -6.54 -3.08
CA TRP A 158 -9.60 -7.51 -3.67
C TRP A 158 -8.40 -6.82 -4.31
N SER A 159 -7.24 -7.46 -4.22
CA SER A 159 -5.98 -7.02 -4.83
C SER A 159 -5.63 -7.80 -6.10
N GLU A 160 -6.65 -8.32 -6.80
CA GLU A 160 -6.47 -9.23 -7.94
C GLU A 160 -7.15 -8.74 -9.22
N GLY A 161 -6.81 -9.39 -10.34
CA GLY A 161 -7.38 -9.09 -11.65
C GLY A 161 -6.95 -7.73 -12.20
N LEU A 162 -7.89 -6.94 -12.71
CA LEU A 162 -7.62 -5.61 -13.29
C LEU A 162 -7.60 -4.48 -12.23
N LEU A 163 -8.03 -4.74 -11.00
CA LEU A 163 -8.08 -3.73 -9.93
C LEU A 163 -6.72 -3.11 -9.59
N PRO A 164 -5.58 -3.84 -9.57
CA PRO A 164 -4.26 -3.24 -9.37
C PRO A 164 -3.94 -2.16 -10.41
N LEU A 165 -4.21 -2.39 -11.69
CA LEU A 165 -4.01 -1.37 -12.74
C LEU A 165 -4.85 -0.12 -12.46
N LEU A 166 -6.12 -0.32 -12.11
CA LEU A 166 -7.04 0.78 -11.83
C LEU A 166 -6.62 1.56 -10.58
N SER A 167 -6.09 0.88 -9.57
CA SER A 167 -5.53 1.49 -8.36
C SER A 167 -4.28 2.31 -8.66
N VAL A 168 -3.37 1.78 -9.47
CA VAL A 168 -2.16 2.51 -9.89
C VAL A 168 -2.51 3.76 -10.69
N LEU A 169 -3.45 3.64 -11.65
CA LEU A 169 -3.94 4.79 -12.42
C LEU A 169 -4.55 5.87 -11.52
N HIS A 170 -5.44 5.48 -10.59
CA HIS A 170 -6.07 6.39 -9.62
C HIS A 170 -5.04 7.11 -8.75
N THR A 171 -4.14 6.35 -8.13
CA THR A 171 -3.18 6.87 -7.16
C THR A 171 -2.11 7.72 -7.81
N LEU A 172 -1.58 7.32 -8.98
CA LEU A 172 -0.62 8.12 -9.72
C LEU A 172 -1.23 9.45 -10.18
N LYS A 173 -2.46 9.41 -10.72
CA LYS A 173 -3.16 10.63 -11.17
C LYS A 173 -3.23 11.65 -10.03
N HIS A 174 -3.72 11.22 -8.87
CA HIS A 174 -3.83 12.11 -7.71
C HIS A 174 -2.47 12.54 -7.13
N GLU A 175 -1.47 11.66 -7.09
CA GLU A 175 -0.11 12.00 -6.64
C GLU A 175 0.47 13.15 -7.48
N VAL A 176 0.32 13.07 -8.82
CA VAL A 176 0.80 14.10 -9.75
C VAL A 176 -0.02 15.39 -9.60
N GLU A 177 -1.35 15.31 -9.51
CA GLU A 177 -2.22 16.50 -9.41
C GLU A 177 -2.11 17.24 -8.08
N GLU A 178 -1.79 16.55 -6.97
CA GLU A 178 -1.49 17.20 -5.68
C GLU A 178 -0.21 18.06 -5.73
N ARG A 179 0.69 17.76 -6.67
CA ARG A 179 1.93 18.51 -6.93
C ARG A 179 1.73 19.58 -8.00
N ALA A 180 1.10 19.21 -9.12
CA ALA A 180 0.81 20.08 -10.25
C ALA A 180 -0.63 19.84 -10.73
N PRO A 181 -1.59 20.67 -10.27
CA PRO A 181 -2.97 20.62 -10.77
C PRO A 181 -3.00 20.77 -12.29
N GLU A 182 -4.00 20.17 -12.94
CA GLU A 182 -4.21 20.30 -14.39
C GLU A 182 -3.08 19.71 -15.26
N TYR A 183 -2.12 18.97 -14.66
CA TYR A 183 -1.03 18.33 -15.39
C TYR A 183 -1.52 17.48 -16.58
N PHE A 184 -2.54 16.65 -16.34
CA PHE A 184 -3.11 15.76 -17.36
C PHE A 184 -4.03 16.44 -18.38
N ASP A 185 -4.34 17.74 -18.20
CA ASP A 185 -5.04 18.53 -19.23
C ASP A 185 -4.10 18.88 -20.39
N HIS A 186 -2.79 18.82 -20.14
CA HIS A 186 -1.74 19.17 -21.11
C HIS A 186 -0.82 18.00 -21.47
N HIS A 187 -0.82 16.92 -20.68
CA HIS A 187 0.08 15.78 -20.86
C HIS A 187 -0.72 14.47 -20.86
N ALA A 188 -0.58 13.70 -21.95
CA ALA A 188 -1.10 12.34 -21.98
C ALA A 188 -0.24 11.41 -21.11
N LEU A 189 -0.89 10.48 -20.41
CA LEU A 189 -0.23 9.37 -19.74
C LEU A 189 -0.04 8.24 -20.76
N ARG A 190 1.20 7.75 -20.91
CA ARG A 190 1.54 6.71 -21.90
C ARG A 190 1.95 5.41 -21.22
N ILE A 191 1.57 4.30 -21.84
CA ILE A 191 1.92 2.94 -21.40
C ILE A 191 2.43 2.13 -22.59
N ARG A 192 3.56 1.45 -22.43
CA ARG A 192 4.11 0.57 -23.47
C ARG A 192 3.33 -0.72 -23.54
N ALA A 193 2.98 -1.12 -24.75
CA ALA A 193 2.37 -2.42 -25.02
C ALA A 193 2.62 -2.84 -26.47
N PRO A 194 2.59 -4.15 -26.77
CA PRO A 194 2.55 -4.64 -28.14
C PRO A 194 1.39 -3.98 -28.93
N ILE A 195 1.62 -3.66 -30.20
CA ILE A 195 0.64 -2.97 -31.07
C ILE A 195 -0.69 -3.74 -31.16
N ASP A 196 -0.63 -5.06 -31.12
CA ASP A 196 -1.77 -5.97 -31.19
C ASP A 196 -2.16 -6.56 -29.82
N ALA A 197 -1.67 -5.98 -28.72
CA ALA A 197 -1.97 -6.46 -27.37
C ALA A 197 -3.48 -6.52 -27.12
N ARG A 198 -3.94 -7.68 -26.63
CA ARG A 198 -5.35 -7.90 -26.28
C ARG A 198 -5.44 -8.49 -24.89
N LEU A 199 -6.33 -7.93 -24.08
CA LEU A 199 -6.57 -8.42 -22.72
C LEU A 199 -7.90 -9.16 -22.65
N SER A 200 -7.86 -10.37 -22.10
CA SER A 200 -9.06 -11.09 -21.70
C SER A 200 -9.54 -10.57 -20.35
N VAL A 201 -10.21 -9.42 -20.36
CA VAL A 201 -10.89 -8.87 -19.18
C VAL A 201 -12.27 -9.50 -19.05
N LEU A 202 -12.58 -10.06 -17.88
CA LEU A 202 -13.83 -10.75 -17.62
C LEU A 202 -14.48 -10.20 -16.35
N PRO A 203 -15.72 -9.69 -16.41
CA PRO A 203 -16.48 -9.39 -15.20
C PRO A 203 -16.59 -10.62 -14.33
N VAL A 204 -16.39 -10.48 -13.02
CA VAL A 204 -16.39 -11.61 -12.08
C VAL A 204 -17.67 -12.46 -12.18
N HIS A 205 -18.83 -11.83 -12.39
CA HIS A 205 -20.09 -12.56 -12.53
C HIS A 205 -20.19 -13.38 -13.83
N HIS A 206 -19.43 -13.03 -14.88
CA HIS A 206 -19.27 -13.89 -16.06
C HIS A 206 -18.34 -15.06 -15.77
N ALA A 207 -17.25 -14.83 -15.02
CA ALA A 207 -16.33 -15.88 -14.60
C ALA A 207 -17.02 -16.93 -13.71
N VAL A 208 -17.88 -16.49 -12.78
CA VAL A 208 -18.72 -17.35 -11.95
C VAL A 208 -19.63 -18.26 -12.80
N LYS A 209 -20.33 -17.69 -13.79
CA LYS A 209 -21.19 -18.45 -14.70
C LYS A 209 -20.42 -19.51 -15.49
N LEU A 210 -19.24 -19.17 -16.02
CA LEU A 210 -18.38 -20.11 -16.71
C LEU A 210 -17.88 -21.21 -15.77
N ALA A 211 -17.37 -20.84 -14.60
CA ALA A 211 -16.84 -21.79 -13.61
C ALA A 211 -17.90 -22.82 -13.19
N ARG A 212 -19.13 -22.37 -12.89
CA ARG A 212 -20.25 -23.27 -12.54
C ARG A 212 -20.72 -24.12 -13.71
N GLY A 213 -20.82 -23.54 -14.90
CA GLY A 213 -21.15 -24.28 -16.12
C GLY A 213 -20.17 -25.43 -16.36
N LEU A 214 -18.88 -25.17 -16.21
CA LEU A 214 -17.83 -26.19 -16.33
C LEU A 214 -17.89 -27.23 -15.20
N ALA A 215 -18.08 -26.80 -13.96
CA ALA A 215 -18.20 -27.69 -12.80
C ALA A 215 -19.39 -28.65 -12.92
N SER A 216 -20.50 -28.19 -13.52
CA SER A 216 -21.70 -29.01 -13.71
C SER A 216 -21.54 -30.19 -14.67
N ARG A 217 -20.44 -30.25 -15.43
CA ARG A 217 -20.27 -31.25 -16.50
C ARG A 217 -19.18 -32.27 -16.22
N PRO A 218 -19.46 -33.58 -16.34
CA PRO A 218 -18.45 -34.61 -16.11
C PRO A 218 -17.30 -34.63 -17.14
N ASP A 219 -17.54 -34.19 -18.37
CA ASP A 219 -16.57 -34.21 -19.48
C ASP A 219 -15.41 -33.20 -19.33
N THR A 220 -15.54 -32.27 -18.39
CA THR A 220 -14.53 -31.26 -18.04
C THR A 220 -13.58 -31.72 -16.92
N ARG A 221 -13.79 -32.90 -16.33
CA ARG A 221 -12.92 -33.47 -15.28
C ARG A 221 -11.55 -33.86 -15.85
N GLY A 222 -10.51 -33.71 -15.03
CA GLY A 222 -9.11 -33.98 -15.38
C GLY A 222 -8.53 -32.97 -16.38
N ARG A 223 -9.13 -31.78 -16.49
CA ARG A 223 -8.71 -30.75 -17.45
C ARG A 223 -8.26 -29.46 -16.75
N VAL A 224 -7.35 -28.78 -17.43
CA VAL A 224 -7.02 -27.37 -17.19
C VAL A 224 -7.88 -26.50 -18.12
N LEU A 225 -8.58 -25.52 -17.56
CA LEU A 225 -9.60 -24.72 -18.27
C LEU A 225 -9.38 -23.24 -17.99
N ASP A 226 -9.19 -22.45 -19.04
CA ASP A 226 -9.00 -21.00 -18.95
C ASP A 226 -10.35 -20.27 -18.89
N LEU A 227 -10.62 -19.53 -17.82
CA LEU A 227 -11.81 -18.68 -17.71
C LEU A 227 -11.53 -17.33 -18.38
N VAL A 228 -11.67 -17.30 -19.70
CA VAL A 228 -11.35 -16.14 -20.55
C VAL A 228 -12.56 -15.61 -21.29
N SER A 229 -12.49 -14.34 -21.70
CA SER A 229 -13.51 -13.69 -22.51
C SER A 229 -13.52 -14.27 -23.92
N SER A 230 -14.71 -14.49 -24.49
CA SER A 230 -14.90 -14.81 -25.91
C SER A 230 -14.57 -13.65 -26.84
N ALA A 231 -14.46 -12.42 -26.31
CA ALA A 231 -14.08 -11.22 -27.05
C ALA A 231 -12.99 -10.47 -26.28
N PRO A 232 -11.71 -10.84 -26.42
CA PRO A 232 -10.59 -10.10 -25.81
C PRO A 232 -10.57 -8.65 -26.28
N LEU A 233 -10.38 -7.70 -25.36
CA LEU A 233 -10.42 -6.26 -25.62
C LEU A 233 -9.04 -5.80 -26.12
N PRO A 234 -8.93 -5.06 -27.25
CA PRO A 234 -7.69 -4.40 -27.62
C PRO A 234 -7.20 -3.50 -26.49
N PHE A 235 -5.91 -3.54 -26.18
CA PHE A 235 -5.38 -2.75 -25.05
C PHE A 235 -5.53 -1.24 -25.27
N ALA A 236 -5.37 -0.76 -26.51
CA ALA A 236 -5.62 0.63 -26.87
C ALA A 236 -7.09 1.05 -26.59
N GLU A 237 -8.07 0.18 -26.87
CA GLU A 237 -9.49 0.44 -26.57
C GLU A 237 -9.75 0.46 -25.06
N LEU A 238 -9.08 -0.41 -24.29
CA LEU A 238 -9.10 -0.32 -22.83
C LEU A 238 -8.55 1.03 -22.35
N CYS A 239 -7.40 1.47 -22.88
CA CYS A 239 -6.81 2.76 -22.55
C CYS A 239 -7.77 3.92 -22.82
N GLU A 240 -8.49 3.92 -23.95
CA GLU A 240 -9.51 4.92 -24.25
C GLU A 240 -10.66 4.92 -23.23
N HIS A 241 -11.20 3.75 -22.90
CA HIS A 241 -12.26 3.62 -21.88
C HIS A 241 -11.81 4.14 -20.52
N LEU A 242 -10.58 3.82 -20.12
CA LEU A 242 -10.02 4.26 -18.85
C LEU A 242 -9.70 5.76 -18.86
N GLY A 243 -9.13 6.29 -19.94
CA GLY A 243 -8.84 7.72 -20.07
C GLY A 243 -10.10 8.58 -19.91
N LEU A 244 -11.18 8.18 -20.58
CA LEU A 244 -12.48 8.84 -20.46
C LEU A 244 -13.02 8.82 -19.03
N GLU A 245 -12.98 7.68 -18.36
CA GLU A 245 -13.53 7.56 -17.00
C GLU A 245 -12.63 8.21 -15.96
N TYR A 246 -11.31 8.16 -16.09
CA TYR A 246 -10.38 8.79 -15.14
C TYR A 246 -10.13 10.26 -15.41
N GLY A 247 -10.59 10.80 -16.55
CA GLY A 247 -10.44 12.20 -16.90
C GLY A 247 -9.00 12.56 -17.24
N LEU A 248 -8.34 11.73 -18.05
CA LEU A 248 -7.01 12.00 -18.61
C LEU A 248 -6.88 11.34 -19.99
N SER A 249 -5.91 11.78 -20.80
CA SER A 249 -5.56 11.06 -22.03
C SER A 249 -4.64 9.89 -21.69
N LEU A 250 -5.10 8.65 -21.88
CA LEU A 250 -4.30 7.43 -21.66
C LEU A 250 -4.02 6.76 -23.00
N LEU A 251 -2.75 6.61 -23.36
CA LEU A 251 -2.35 6.11 -24.67
C LEU A 251 -1.48 4.84 -24.54
N ALA A 252 -1.85 3.80 -25.28
CA ALA A 252 -0.95 2.68 -25.55
C ALA A 252 0.05 3.10 -26.63
N VAL A 253 1.34 2.95 -26.35
CA VAL A 253 2.44 3.31 -27.26
C VAL A 253 3.34 2.11 -27.54
N ASP A 254 4.09 2.20 -28.64
CA ASP A 254 5.03 1.16 -29.05
C ASP A 254 6.11 0.92 -27.97
N GLU A 255 6.54 -0.34 -27.82
CA GLU A 255 7.50 -0.74 -26.79
C GLU A 255 8.85 -0.01 -26.89
N HIS A 256 9.22 0.46 -28.07
CA HIS A 256 10.45 1.19 -28.32
C HIS A 256 10.33 2.71 -28.08
N GLU A 257 9.13 3.23 -27.84
CA GLU A 257 8.91 4.67 -27.65
C GLU A 257 9.50 5.16 -26.32
N SER A 258 10.12 6.35 -26.31
CA SER A 258 10.63 6.97 -25.08
C SER A 258 9.50 7.50 -24.19
N LEU A 259 9.51 7.06 -22.93
CA LEU A 259 8.53 7.46 -21.92
C LEU A 259 9.02 8.66 -21.12
N ALA A 260 8.11 9.57 -20.76
CA ALA A 260 8.40 10.68 -19.85
C ALA A 260 8.51 10.15 -18.41
N PRO A 261 9.08 10.89 -17.45
CA PRO A 261 9.26 10.39 -16.08
C PRO A 261 7.96 9.88 -15.41
N VAL A 262 6.83 10.56 -15.61
CA VAL A 262 5.51 10.12 -15.09
C VAL A 262 5.08 8.81 -15.73
N ASP A 263 5.25 8.67 -17.05
CA ASP A 263 4.94 7.44 -17.80
C ASP A 263 5.83 6.27 -17.34
N GLN A 264 7.12 6.53 -17.09
CA GLN A 264 8.07 5.53 -16.58
C GLN A 264 7.64 5.03 -15.19
N LEU A 265 7.26 5.94 -14.29
CA LEU A 265 6.73 5.57 -12.97
C LEU A 265 5.42 4.76 -13.10
N PHE A 266 4.54 5.14 -14.02
CA PHE A 266 3.31 4.40 -14.29
C PHE A 266 3.60 2.97 -14.76
N GLN A 267 4.46 2.81 -15.77
CA GLN A 267 4.90 1.51 -16.27
C GLN A 267 5.52 0.66 -15.15
N LEU A 268 6.38 1.27 -14.34
CA LEU A 268 7.07 0.58 -13.27
C LEU A 268 6.13 0.02 -12.20
N ARG A 269 5.07 0.75 -11.85
CA ARG A 269 4.01 0.30 -10.93
C ARG A 269 3.08 -0.75 -11.54
N LEU A 270 3.17 -0.99 -12.85
CA LEU A 270 2.35 -1.95 -13.59
C LEU A 270 3.12 -3.20 -14.03
N ARG A 271 4.28 -3.50 -13.45
CA ARG A 271 5.09 -4.69 -13.82
C ARG A 271 4.31 -6.01 -13.85
N ASP A 272 3.34 -6.20 -12.95
CA ASP A 272 2.51 -7.42 -12.93
C ASP A 272 1.54 -7.51 -14.13
N LEU A 273 1.18 -6.37 -14.72
CA LEU A 273 0.36 -6.32 -15.93
C LEU A 273 1.16 -6.69 -17.17
N GLU A 274 2.48 -6.43 -17.21
CA GLU A 274 3.31 -6.68 -18.40
C GLU A 274 3.18 -8.13 -18.88
N ARG A 275 3.12 -9.10 -17.96
CA ARG A 275 2.88 -10.51 -18.32
C ARG A 275 1.58 -10.71 -19.10
N HIS A 276 0.52 -10.01 -18.72
CA HIS A 276 -0.78 -10.13 -19.38
C HIS A 276 -0.82 -9.45 -20.76
N LEU A 277 -0.03 -8.39 -20.96
CA LEU A 277 0.06 -7.68 -22.25
C LEU A 277 0.75 -8.52 -23.32
N HIS A 278 1.73 -9.34 -22.93
CA HIS A 278 2.53 -10.15 -23.85
C HIS A 278 1.97 -11.58 -24.05
N MET A 279 0.96 -11.97 -23.28
CA MET A 279 0.27 -13.24 -23.50
C MET A 279 -0.79 -13.07 -24.59
N SER A 280 -0.68 -13.84 -25.67
CA SER A 280 -1.83 -14.01 -26.56
C SER A 280 -2.99 -14.60 -25.77
N PRO A 281 -4.22 -14.04 -25.87
CA PRO A 281 -5.39 -14.66 -25.27
C PRO A 281 -5.48 -16.12 -25.73
N PRO A 282 -5.79 -17.08 -24.85
CA PRO A 282 -5.91 -18.47 -25.24
C PRO A 282 -6.87 -18.64 -26.41
N GLY A 283 -6.45 -19.39 -27.44
CA GLY A 283 -7.35 -19.84 -28.49
C GLY A 283 -8.39 -20.82 -27.94
N GLY A 284 -9.54 -20.97 -28.62
CA GLY A 284 -10.55 -21.96 -28.24
C GLY A 284 -11.58 -21.49 -27.20
N SER A 285 -11.78 -20.18 -27.04
CA SER A 285 -12.88 -19.63 -26.22
C SER A 285 -14.25 -20.19 -26.64
N GLU A 286 -14.50 -20.43 -27.92
CA GLU A 286 -15.74 -21.08 -28.37
C GLU A 286 -15.94 -22.48 -27.75
N GLN A 287 -14.87 -23.27 -27.63
CA GLN A 287 -14.92 -24.60 -27.03
C GLN A 287 -15.14 -24.51 -25.51
N LEU A 288 -14.50 -23.55 -24.83
CA LEU A 288 -14.73 -23.26 -23.41
C LEU A 288 -16.20 -22.97 -23.13
N TYR A 289 -16.80 -22.08 -23.92
CA TYR A 289 -18.18 -21.65 -23.74
C TYR A 289 -19.18 -22.76 -24.08
N ALA A 290 -18.92 -23.52 -25.14
CA ALA A 290 -19.71 -24.71 -25.49
C ALA A 290 -19.64 -25.78 -24.40
N LEU A 291 -18.46 -26.00 -23.81
CA LEU A 291 -18.29 -26.85 -22.62
C LEU A 291 -19.09 -26.26 -21.46
N ALA A 292 -18.92 -24.99 -21.11
CA ALA A 292 -19.66 -24.38 -20.00
C ALA A 292 -21.19 -24.34 -20.20
N GLY A 293 -21.69 -24.59 -21.42
CA GLY A 293 -23.11 -24.49 -21.75
C GLY A 293 -23.61 -23.05 -21.75
N VAL A 294 -22.72 -22.10 -22.06
CA VAL A 294 -23.01 -20.66 -22.06
C VAL A 294 -22.79 -20.10 -23.45
N GLU A 295 -23.79 -19.41 -23.98
CA GLU A 295 -23.67 -18.71 -25.26
C GLU A 295 -22.65 -17.55 -25.16
N PRO A 296 -21.63 -17.47 -26.03
CA PRO A 296 -20.61 -16.41 -25.99
C PRO A 296 -21.20 -15.00 -25.94
N ARG A 297 -22.20 -14.74 -26.80
CA ARG A 297 -22.89 -13.44 -26.86
C ARG A 297 -23.57 -13.04 -25.56
N ALA A 298 -23.97 -14.00 -24.72
CA ALA A 298 -24.63 -13.72 -23.45
C ALA A 298 -23.66 -13.15 -22.39
N LEU A 299 -22.35 -13.28 -22.59
CA LEU A 299 -21.30 -12.77 -21.70
C LEU A 299 -20.39 -11.73 -22.38
N THR A 300 -20.73 -11.28 -23.59
CA THR A 300 -20.04 -10.15 -24.23
C THR A 300 -20.50 -8.84 -23.57
N MET A 301 -19.55 -8.00 -23.20
CA MET A 301 -19.85 -6.69 -22.63
C MET A 301 -19.98 -5.63 -23.73
N GLU A 302 -21.11 -4.93 -23.73
CA GLU A 302 -21.30 -3.74 -24.56
C GLU A 302 -20.42 -2.58 -24.08
N PRO A 303 -19.94 -1.67 -24.96
CA PRO A 303 -19.06 -0.55 -24.58
C PRO A 303 -19.59 0.31 -23.42
N ARG A 304 -20.90 0.57 -23.38
CA ARG A 304 -21.53 1.33 -22.28
C ARG A 304 -21.45 0.63 -20.93
N ALA A 305 -21.46 -0.70 -20.94
CA ALA A 305 -21.41 -1.50 -19.73
C ALA A 305 -19.97 -1.54 -19.17
N TRP A 306 -18.93 -1.52 -20.04
CA TRP A 306 -17.55 -1.28 -19.62
C TRP A 306 -17.39 0.08 -18.93
N GLN A 307 -17.87 1.15 -19.57
CA GLN A 307 -17.83 2.51 -19.01
C GLN A 307 -18.51 2.58 -17.64
N SER A 308 -19.71 1.99 -17.51
CA SER A 308 -20.43 1.96 -16.23
C SER A 308 -19.65 1.24 -15.13
N MET A 309 -18.94 0.16 -15.45
CA MET A 309 -18.17 -0.60 -14.47
C MET A 309 -16.90 0.15 -14.05
N PHE A 310 -16.13 0.70 -15.00
CA PHE A 310 -14.96 1.52 -14.67
C PHE A 310 -15.34 2.77 -13.86
N ARG A 311 -16.47 3.41 -14.19
CA ARG A 311 -17.03 4.52 -13.41
C ARG A 311 -17.33 4.13 -11.97
N ALA A 312 -17.94 2.96 -11.77
CA ALA A 312 -18.26 2.45 -10.44
C ALA A 312 -16.98 2.19 -9.62
N VAL A 313 -15.96 1.59 -10.24
CA VAL A 313 -14.65 1.38 -9.59
C VAL A 313 -14.02 2.71 -9.21
N ARG A 314 -13.93 3.67 -10.14
CA ARG A 314 -13.37 5.00 -9.87
C ARG A 314 -14.11 5.71 -8.75
N LYS A 315 -15.45 5.68 -8.76
CA LYS A 315 -16.27 6.29 -7.70
C LYS A 315 -15.96 5.66 -6.33
N ALA A 316 -15.83 4.34 -6.24
CA ALA A 316 -15.45 3.67 -5.00
C ALA A 316 -14.04 4.08 -4.53
N GLN A 317 -13.08 4.21 -5.44
CA GLN A 317 -11.72 4.70 -5.13
C GLN A 317 -11.74 6.16 -4.64
N ASP A 318 -12.54 7.02 -5.25
CA ASP A 318 -12.71 8.42 -4.85
C ASP A 318 -13.30 8.52 -3.44
N VAL A 319 -14.36 7.76 -3.15
CA VAL A 319 -14.96 7.71 -1.80
C VAL A 319 -13.93 7.23 -0.78
N ALA A 320 -13.27 6.10 -1.04
CA ALA A 320 -12.23 5.57 -0.16
C ALA A 320 -11.08 6.55 0.05
N ARG A 321 -10.66 7.29 -0.99
CA ARG A 321 -9.63 8.34 -0.86
C ARG A 321 -10.12 9.49 0.01
N MET A 322 -11.32 10.00 -0.23
CA MET A 322 -11.88 11.12 0.53
C MET A 322 -12.08 10.78 2.00
N GLU A 323 -12.54 9.57 2.32
CA GLU A 323 -12.66 9.11 3.70
C GLU A 323 -11.31 9.04 4.41
N ARG A 324 -10.27 8.54 3.72
CA ARG A 324 -8.91 8.48 4.26
C ARG A 324 -8.35 9.86 4.55
N LEU A 325 -8.49 10.80 3.61
CA LEU A 325 -8.07 12.18 3.81
C LEU A 325 -8.83 12.84 4.96
N ARG A 326 -10.15 12.64 5.04
CA ARG A 326 -10.94 13.13 6.17
C ARG A 326 -10.45 12.59 7.51
N ARG A 327 -10.10 11.30 7.60
CA ARG A 327 -9.54 10.71 8.83
C ARG A 327 -8.17 11.29 9.17
N ALA A 328 -7.33 11.54 8.17
CA ALA A 328 -6.04 12.21 8.36
C ALA A 328 -6.23 13.66 8.85
N ASP A 329 -7.20 14.40 8.30
CA ASP A 329 -7.49 15.78 8.69
C ASP A 329 -8.05 15.88 10.12
N THR A 330 -8.88 14.93 10.54
CA THR A 330 -9.40 14.88 11.92
C THR A 330 -8.56 14.03 12.85
N LEU A 331 -7.37 13.60 12.44
CA LEU A 331 -6.53 12.69 13.22
C LEU A 331 -6.21 13.29 14.59
N TRP A 332 -5.72 14.52 14.62
CA TRP A 332 -5.18 15.12 15.84
C TRP A 332 -6.21 15.30 16.95
N SER A 333 -7.50 15.47 16.60
CA SER A 333 -8.58 15.54 17.59
C SER A 333 -9.02 14.16 18.10
N SER A 334 -8.69 13.09 17.37
CA SER A 334 -8.97 11.71 17.79
C SER A 334 -7.93 11.12 18.75
N LEU A 335 -6.73 11.70 18.83
CA LEU A 335 -5.65 11.22 19.69
C LEU A 335 -5.83 11.71 21.14
N ARG A 336 -5.45 10.86 22.10
CA ARG A 336 -5.38 11.23 23.52
C ARG A 336 -4.29 12.28 23.69
N ARG A 337 -4.63 13.40 24.34
CA ARG A 337 -3.69 14.45 24.73
C ARG A 337 -3.24 14.26 26.17
N SER A 338 -1.96 14.50 26.42
CA SER A 338 -1.40 14.57 27.75
C SER A 338 -0.24 15.56 27.79
N THR A 339 -0.01 16.13 28.96
CA THR A 339 1.06 17.11 29.14
C THR A 339 2.18 16.48 29.95
N VAL A 340 3.40 16.49 29.40
CA VAL A 340 4.61 15.93 30.04
C VAL A 340 5.53 17.06 30.45
N ALA A 341 5.98 17.06 31.70
CA ALA A 341 6.95 18.04 32.20
C ALA A 341 8.37 17.69 31.72
N VAL A 342 9.07 18.66 31.13
CA VAL A 342 10.40 18.47 30.54
C VAL A 342 11.41 19.49 31.05
N GLY A 343 11.74 19.39 32.34
CA GLY A 343 12.75 20.21 33.02
C GLY A 343 12.39 21.70 33.15
N GLY A 344 12.57 22.26 34.36
CA GLY A 344 12.12 23.63 34.66
C GLY A 344 10.59 23.76 34.52
N ASP A 345 10.12 24.89 33.98
CA ASP A 345 8.69 25.18 33.78
C ASP A 345 8.14 24.74 32.41
N SER A 346 8.95 24.04 31.60
CA SER A 346 8.56 23.63 30.24
C SER A 346 7.70 22.38 30.21
N LYS A 347 6.77 22.33 29.25
CA LYS A 347 5.81 21.24 29.05
C LYS A 347 5.75 20.83 27.58
N LEU A 348 5.54 19.54 27.32
CA LEU A 348 5.25 18.97 26.00
C LEU A 348 3.80 18.52 25.94
N GLU A 349 3.13 18.89 24.86
CA GLU A 349 1.81 18.35 24.52
C GLU A 349 2.00 17.06 23.71
N CYS A 350 1.78 15.93 24.37
CA CYS A 350 1.92 14.59 23.82
C CYS A 350 0.59 14.07 23.28
N LEU A 351 0.68 13.36 22.16
CA LEU A 351 -0.43 12.74 21.44
C LEU A 351 -0.19 11.24 21.37
N ALA A 352 -1.20 10.46 21.77
CA ALA A 352 -1.15 9.01 21.70
C ALA A 352 -2.45 8.44 21.13
N GLY A 353 -2.34 7.40 20.29
CA GLY A 353 -3.50 6.67 19.78
C GLY A 353 -3.16 5.21 19.47
N GLY A 354 -4.18 4.36 19.40
CA GLY A 354 -4.02 2.92 19.19
C GLY A 354 -3.52 2.17 20.43
N MET A 355 -3.41 0.84 20.31
CA MET A 355 -3.11 -0.08 21.44
C MET A 355 -2.05 -1.14 21.12
N GLY A 356 -1.52 -1.20 19.89
CA GLY A 356 -0.54 -2.21 19.50
C GLY A 356 0.82 -2.02 20.18
N GLU A 357 1.42 -3.11 20.64
CA GLU A 357 2.71 -3.12 21.34
C GLU A 357 3.76 -3.92 20.52
N PRO A 358 5.04 -3.51 20.50
CA PRO A 358 5.59 -2.25 21.04
C PRO A 358 5.05 -1.00 20.30
N PRO A 359 4.92 0.16 20.95
CA PRO A 359 4.47 1.39 20.32
C PRO A 359 5.48 1.92 19.29
N VAL A 360 4.96 2.64 18.30
CA VAL A 360 5.72 3.43 17.35
C VAL A 360 5.85 4.85 17.88
N VAL A 361 7.08 5.29 18.13
CA VAL A 361 7.39 6.63 18.66
C VAL A 361 7.99 7.47 17.55
N ILE A 362 7.31 8.56 17.21
CA ILE A 362 7.67 9.43 16.08
C ILE A 362 8.58 10.56 16.54
N LEU A 363 9.69 10.74 15.83
CA LEU A 363 10.69 11.76 16.04
C LEU A 363 10.69 12.70 14.84
N ASN A 364 10.14 13.89 15.04
CA ASN A 364 9.93 14.85 13.96
C ASN A 364 11.24 15.51 13.48
N ALA A 365 11.19 16.10 12.30
CA ALA A 365 12.26 16.97 11.82
C ALA A 365 12.28 18.31 12.56
N LEU A 366 13.45 18.92 12.67
CA LEU A 366 13.66 20.22 13.30
C LEU A 366 12.81 21.31 12.63
N GLY A 367 12.18 22.16 13.44
CA GLY A 367 11.38 23.30 12.96
C GLY A 367 10.08 22.93 12.25
N GLN A 368 9.72 21.64 12.16
CA GLN A 368 8.54 21.17 11.44
C GLN A 368 7.37 20.85 12.37
N GLY A 369 6.14 21.09 11.90
CA GLY A 369 4.91 20.69 12.57
C GLY A 369 4.55 19.23 12.36
N LEU A 370 3.44 18.79 12.94
CA LEU A 370 2.99 17.38 12.86
C LEU A 370 2.28 17.01 11.56
N ARG A 371 1.91 17.99 10.72
CA ARG A 371 1.08 17.77 9.52
C ARG A 371 1.65 16.73 8.55
N TYR A 372 2.97 16.66 8.40
CA TYR A 372 3.66 15.66 7.56
C TYR A 372 3.28 14.22 7.92
N TRP A 373 3.00 13.97 9.19
CA TRP A 373 2.70 12.65 9.73
C TRP A 373 1.23 12.27 9.62
N ALA A 374 0.32 13.20 9.34
CA ALA A 374 -1.12 12.97 9.44
C ALA A 374 -1.58 11.74 8.64
N ARG A 375 -1.16 11.66 7.37
CA ARG A 375 -1.53 10.56 6.48
C ARG A 375 -0.87 9.24 6.87
N LEU A 376 0.40 9.24 7.32
CA LEU A 376 1.11 8.03 7.74
C LEU A 376 0.61 7.49 9.09
N VAL A 377 0.33 8.37 10.05
CA VAL A 377 -0.19 7.98 11.37
C VAL A 377 -1.59 7.39 11.23
N GLU A 378 -2.46 7.95 10.39
CA GLU A 378 -3.76 7.34 10.06
C GLU A 378 -3.58 5.89 9.60
N ARG A 379 -2.58 5.62 8.76
CA ARG A 379 -2.26 4.26 8.30
C ARG A 379 -1.82 3.34 9.41
N LEU A 380 -0.86 3.76 10.22
CA LEU A 380 -0.34 2.95 11.32
C LEU A 380 -1.46 2.60 12.32
N LEU A 381 -2.30 3.57 12.67
CA LEU A 381 -3.46 3.35 13.54
C LEU A 381 -4.49 2.40 12.91
N SER A 382 -4.77 2.54 11.60
CA SER A 382 -5.67 1.64 10.88
C SER A 382 -5.18 0.18 10.86
N LYS A 383 -3.86 -0.02 10.97
CA LYS A 383 -3.21 -1.34 11.10
C LYS A 383 -3.07 -1.81 12.56
N GLY A 384 -3.63 -1.07 13.52
CA GLY A 384 -3.68 -1.45 14.93
C GLY A 384 -2.44 -1.06 15.76
N ARG A 385 -1.48 -0.31 15.20
CA ARG A 385 -0.32 0.16 15.97
C ARG A 385 -0.72 1.19 17.02
N ARG A 386 -0.04 1.18 18.17
CA ARG A 386 0.00 2.35 19.07
C ARG A 386 1.03 3.32 18.54
N VAL A 387 0.67 4.59 18.42
CA VAL A 387 1.56 5.67 17.96
C VAL A 387 1.65 6.74 19.05
N LEU A 388 2.88 7.20 19.31
CA LEU A 388 3.20 8.28 20.26
C LEU A 388 4.02 9.36 19.54
N LEU A 389 3.61 10.61 19.70
CA LEU A 389 4.30 11.79 19.18
C LEU A 389 3.96 13.01 20.04
N TRP A 390 4.60 14.15 19.82
CA TRP A 390 4.34 15.37 20.58
C TRP A 390 4.48 16.61 19.72
N GLU A 391 3.76 17.67 20.08
CA GLU A 391 3.88 18.97 19.43
C GLU A 391 5.30 19.53 19.65
N PRO A 392 5.92 20.12 18.62
CA PRO A 392 7.15 20.88 18.80
C PRO A 392 6.91 22.00 19.81
N ARG A 393 7.67 22.03 20.92
CA ARG A 393 7.51 23.09 21.91
C ARG A 393 8.16 24.40 21.45
N GLU A 394 7.45 25.50 21.70
CA GLU A 394 8.04 26.83 21.67
C GLU A 394 9.03 26.95 22.84
N ALA A 395 10.29 27.18 22.53
CA ALA A 395 11.34 27.27 23.54
C ALA A 395 11.91 28.68 23.61
N THR A 396 12.23 29.14 24.82
CA THR A 396 12.88 30.45 25.04
C THR A 396 14.36 30.47 24.65
N ARG A 397 14.91 29.29 24.34
CA ARG A 397 16.26 29.06 23.80
C ARG A 397 16.19 27.93 22.77
N PRO A 398 17.16 27.81 21.85
CA PRO A 398 17.18 26.71 20.88
C PRO A 398 17.17 25.34 21.57
N LEU A 399 16.34 24.43 21.05
CA LEU A 399 16.33 23.03 21.46
C LEU A 399 17.43 22.28 20.71
N LEU A 400 18.48 21.90 21.43
CA LEU A 400 19.62 21.15 20.89
C LEU A 400 19.31 19.65 20.88
N LEU A 401 20.18 18.84 20.29
CA LEU A 401 20.04 17.37 20.25
C LEU A 401 19.83 16.77 21.65
N GLU A 402 20.63 17.20 22.63
CA GLU A 402 20.52 16.77 24.04
C GLU A 402 19.13 17.06 24.64
N ASP A 403 18.55 18.21 24.30
CA ASP A 403 17.23 18.60 24.80
C ASP A 403 16.14 17.71 24.19
N GLN A 404 16.26 17.39 22.89
CA GLN A 404 15.32 16.50 22.21
C GLN A 404 15.39 15.05 22.73
N VAL A 405 16.57 14.57 23.10
CA VAL A 405 16.73 13.24 23.71
C VAL A 405 16.11 13.20 25.10
N LYS A 406 16.28 14.25 25.91
CA LYS A 406 15.61 14.39 27.22
C LYS A 406 14.09 14.48 27.09
N ASP A 407 13.61 15.18 26.07
CA ASP A 407 12.19 15.26 25.76
C ASP A 407 11.63 13.85 25.46
N LEU A 408 12.33 13.07 24.62
CA LEU A 408 11.97 11.67 24.36
C LEU A 408 11.98 10.80 25.64
N GLU A 409 13.04 10.88 26.46
CA GLU A 409 13.13 10.16 27.74
C GLU A 409 11.94 10.47 28.67
N ALA A 410 11.60 11.75 28.82
CA ALA A 410 10.48 12.18 29.65
C ALA A 410 9.14 11.67 29.12
N VAL A 411 8.94 11.72 27.80
CA VAL A 411 7.73 11.23 27.14
C VAL A 411 7.56 9.73 27.33
N LEU A 412 8.61 8.92 27.11
CA LEU A 412 8.55 7.48 27.33
C LEU A 412 8.31 7.13 28.80
N GLY A 413 8.96 7.85 29.72
CA GLY A 413 8.76 7.68 31.16
C GLY A 413 7.32 7.97 31.60
N ALA A 414 6.73 9.08 31.11
CA ALA A 414 5.35 9.45 31.42
C ALA A 414 4.32 8.48 30.82
N GLU A 415 4.60 7.91 29.66
CA GLU A 415 3.74 6.96 28.96
C GLU A 415 3.94 5.50 29.37
N GLY A 416 4.87 5.23 30.30
CA GLY A 416 5.19 3.89 30.80
C GLY A 416 5.77 2.97 29.72
N VAL A 417 6.45 3.52 28.72
CA VAL A 417 6.99 2.77 27.58
C VAL A 417 8.35 2.19 27.95
N SER A 418 8.41 0.86 28.05
CA SER A 418 9.65 0.12 28.35
C SER A 418 10.35 -0.43 27.10
N ARG A 419 9.61 -0.57 25.99
CA ARG A 419 10.12 -0.98 24.68
C ARG A 419 9.39 -0.24 23.58
N CYS A 420 10.07 0.19 22.52
CA CYS A 420 9.43 0.89 21.40
C CYS A 420 10.15 0.68 20.06
N HIS A 421 9.42 0.97 18.98
CA HIS A 421 10.00 1.25 17.67
C HIS A 421 10.17 2.76 17.54
N LEU A 422 11.38 3.22 17.17
CA LEU A 422 11.61 4.64 16.88
C LEU A 422 11.45 4.91 15.38
N VAL A 423 10.76 5.99 15.03
CA VAL A 423 10.59 6.41 13.63
C VAL A 423 10.99 7.87 13.51
N GLY A 424 12.15 8.13 12.91
CA GLY A 424 12.67 9.48 12.73
C GLY A 424 12.51 9.96 11.29
N TRP A 425 12.10 11.21 11.08
CA TRP A 425 12.13 11.85 9.75
C TRP A 425 13.23 12.91 9.68
N CYS A 426 14.00 12.90 8.59
CA CYS A 426 15.08 13.86 8.34
C CYS A 426 16.06 13.92 9.52
N THR A 427 16.08 15.04 10.27
CA THR A 427 16.96 15.25 11.43
C THR A 427 16.57 14.43 12.66
N GLY A 428 15.32 13.93 12.74
CA GLY A 428 14.84 13.11 13.84
C GLY A 428 15.60 11.77 13.99
N SER A 429 16.29 11.34 12.93
CA SER A 429 17.20 10.18 12.95
C SER A 429 18.36 10.35 13.94
N SER A 430 18.88 11.57 14.11
CA SER A 430 19.97 11.83 15.07
C SER A 430 19.52 11.68 16.52
N VAL A 431 18.30 12.13 16.83
CA VAL A 431 17.67 11.94 18.15
C VAL A 431 17.51 10.45 18.44
N ALA A 432 17.04 9.69 17.44
CA ALA A 432 16.86 8.25 17.57
C ALA A 432 18.17 7.51 17.85
N VAL A 433 19.24 7.86 17.12
CA VAL A 433 20.56 7.26 17.29
C VAL A 433 21.09 7.57 18.68
N GLU A 434 21.13 8.85 19.09
CA GLU A 434 21.65 9.22 20.40
C GLU A 434 20.85 8.58 21.55
N PHE A 435 19.51 8.53 21.43
CA PHE A 435 18.68 7.83 22.41
C PHE A 435 18.99 6.32 22.46
N SER A 436 19.15 5.67 21.31
CA SER A 436 19.48 4.24 21.23
C SER A 436 20.83 3.90 21.88
N LEU A 437 21.78 4.82 21.87
CA LEU A 437 23.08 4.64 22.53
C LEU A 437 22.96 4.71 24.06
N ARG A 438 22.08 5.58 24.58
CA ARG A 438 21.82 5.73 26.02
C ARG A 438 20.93 4.63 26.58
N HIS A 439 19.97 4.17 25.77
CA HIS A 439 18.91 3.24 26.18
C HIS A 439 18.81 2.03 25.22
N PRO A 440 19.89 1.24 25.05
CA PRO A 440 19.93 0.18 24.04
C PRO A 440 18.88 -0.93 24.26
N ASP A 441 18.42 -1.13 25.50
CA ASP A 441 17.44 -2.17 25.84
C ASP A 441 15.98 -1.72 25.62
N VAL A 442 15.74 -0.41 25.41
CA VAL A 442 14.40 0.16 25.18
C VAL A 442 14.04 0.11 23.69
N VAL A 443 15.02 0.24 22.79
CA VAL A 443 14.75 0.34 21.35
C VAL A 443 14.69 -1.05 20.72
N VAL A 444 13.50 -1.44 20.23
CA VAL A 444 13.29 -2.71 19.53
C VAL A 444 13.82 -2.64 18.10
N SER A 445 13.53 -1.55 17.40
CA SER A 445 14.10 -1.23 16.10
C SER A 445 13.92 0.25 15.79
N SER A 446 14.67 0.75 14.80
CA SER A 446 14.57 2.13 14.33
C SER A 446 14.30 2.19 12.82
N VAL A 447 13.40 3.07 12.40
CA VAL A 447 13.16 3.40 10.98
C VAL A 447 13.45 4.88 10.76
N PHE A 448 14.29 5.20 9.79
CA PHE A 448 14.63 6.56 9.42
C PHE A 448 14.08 6.88 8.04
N LEU A 449 13.11 7.78 7.98
CA LEU A 449 12.45 8.25 6.76
C LEU A 449 13.20 9.48 6.24
N ASN A 450 13.68 9.42 5.00
CA ASN A 450 14.42 10.49 4.33
C ASN A 450 15.47 11.16 5.25
N PRO A 451 16.35 10.39 5.93
CA PRO A 451 17.24 10.97 6.93
C PRO A 451 18.31 11.86 6.29
N SER A 452 18.58 13.01 6.90
CA SER A 452 19.81 13.76 6.64
C SER A 452 20.89 13.25 7.59
N PHE A 453 22.11 13.10 7.07
CA PHE A 453 23.31 12.77 7.85
C PHE A 453 24.45 13.76 7.58
N LYS A 454 24.10 14.97 7.12
CA LYS A 454 25.08 16.04 6.97
C LYS A 454 25.70 16.36 8.32
N CYS A 455 27.02 16.49 8.33
CA CYS A 455 27.77 16.87 9.52
C CYS A 455 29.07 17.60 9.16
N ASP A 456 29.62 18.31 10.14
CA ASP A 456 30.85 19.06 10.02
C ASP A 456 32.02 18.14 9.65
N GLY A 457 32.70 18.45 8.54
CA GLY A 457 33.80 17.62 8.03
C GLY A 457 33.34 16.33 7.34
N GLY A 458 32.05 16.17 7.05
CA GLY A 458 31.52 15.11 6.20
C GLY A 458 31.97 15.20 4.73
N PRO A 459 31.76 14.13 3.93
CA PRO A 459 32.03 14.08 2.51
C PRO A 459 31.06 15.00 1.79
N LYS A 460 31.57 16.12 1.28
CA LYS A 460 30.76 17.13 0.60
C LYS A 460 30.09 16.59 -0.66
N GLU A 461 30.70 15.61 -1.31
CA GLU A 461 30.14 14.92 -2.47
C GLU A 461 28.82 14.17 -2.17
N LEU A 462 28.48 13.99 -0.90
CA LEU A 462 27.20 13.41 -0.47
C LEU A 462 26.19 14.45 0.00
N ASP A 463 26.55 15.73 0.14
CA ASP A 463 25.62 16.79 0.52
C ASP A 463 24.73 17.18 -0.68
N THR A 464 23.49 17.54 -0.42
CA THR A 464 22.58 18.08 -1.45
C THR A 464 22.83 19.56 -1.71
N ASP A 465 22.42 20.07 -2.89
CA ASP A 465 22.46 21.51 -3.20
C ASP A 465 21.74 22.36 -2.14
N TYR A 466 20.65 21.84 -1.57
CA TYR A 466 19.91 22.48 -0.49
C TYR A 466 20.78 22.65 0.76
N GLU A 467 21.43 21.56 1.17
CA GLU A 467 22.32 21.51 2.32
C GLU A 467 23.57 22.39 2.15
N GLU A 468 24.21 22.36 0.98
CA GLU A 468 25.37 23.20 0.65
C GLU A 468 25.02 24.69 0.63
N THR A 469 23.79 25.03 0.21
CA THR A 469 23.31 26.41 0.17
C THR A 469 22.96 26.94 1.57
N LEU A 470 22.30 26.12 2.40
CA LEU A 470 21.81 26.57 3.71
C LEU A 470 22.89 26.68 4.77
N GLU A 471 23.90 25.81 4.75
CA GLU A 471 24.96 25.82 5.75
C GLU A 471 25.67 27.17 5.92
N PRO A 472 26.29 27.75 4.87
CA PRO A 472 26.97 29.04 5.00
C PRO A 472 26.00 30.16 5.36
N LEU A 473 24.76 30.09 4.87
CA LEU A 473 23.71 31.08 5.14
C LEU A 473 23.33 31.10 6.62
N PHE A 474 23.11 29.93 7.23
CA PHE A 474 22.75 29.82 8.65
C PHE A 474 23.93 30.09 9.58
N ARG A 475 25.16 29.66 9.23
CA ARG A 475 26.36 30.07 9.98
C ARG A 475 26.54 31.59 9.95
N MET A 476 26.31 32.25 8.81
CA MET A 476 26.32 33.70 8.71
C MET A 476 25.23 34.33 9.56
N LEU A 477 24.00 33.82 9.49
CA LEU A 477 22.86 34.34 10.22
C LEU A 477 23.09 34.32 11.74
N VAL A 478 23.61 33.22 12.28
CA VAL A 478 23.92 33.11 13.71
C VAL A 478 25.05 34.06 14.12
N ARG A 479 26.04 34.30 13.25
CA ARG A 479 27.12 35.28 13.50
C ARG A 479 26.66 36.73 13.36
N ARG A 480 25.66 37.00 12.52
CA ARG A 480 25.13 38.35 12.24
C ARG A 480 23.59 38.36 12.31
N PRO A 481 22.99 38.28 13.51
CA PRO A 481 21.53 38.22 13.67
C PRO A 481 20.79 39.41 13.04
N ALA A 482 21.44 40.57 12.91
CA ALA A 482 20.88 41.75 12.23
C ALA A 482 20.48 41.50 10.75
N MET A 483 20.95 40.41 10.13
CA MET A 483 20.61 40.02 8.76
C MET A 483 19.35 39.14 8.67
N VAL A 484 18.74 38.76 9.80
CA VAL A 484 17.65 37.77 9.85
C VAL A 484 16.47 38.13 8.96
N THR A 485 16.02 39.38 8.94
CA THR A 485 14.89 39.82 8.11
C THR A 485 15.16 39.58 6.63
N SER A 486 16.37 39.91 6.16
CA SER A 486 16.77 39.77 4.76
C SER A 486 16.89 38.30 4.36
N VAL A 487 17.56 37.49 5.20
CA VAL A 487 17.73 36.05 4.97
C VAL A 487 16.38 35.33 4.97
N MET A 488 15.53 35.61 5.97
CA MET A 488 14.19 35.06 6.09
C MET A 488 13.36 35.36 4.84
N ASN A 489 13.33 36.62 4.37
CA ASN A 489 12.60 37.00 3.16
C ASN A 489 13.14 36.30 1.91
N SER A 490 14.46 36.18 1.75
CA SER A 490 15.08 35.44 0.64
C SER A 490 14.69 33.96 0.62
N LEU A 491 14.66 33.30 1.79
CA LEU A 491 14.29 31.90 1.92
C LEU A 491 12.80 31.69 1.63
N ARG A 492 11.93 32.58 2.11
CA ARG A 492 10.49 32.56 1.81
C ARG A 492 10.22 32.70 0.32
N THR A 493 10.89 33.62 -0.36
CA THR A 493 10.74 33.80 -1.81
C THR A 493 11.19 32.55 -2.57
N ARG A 494 12.31 31.94 -2.20
CA ARG A 494 12.78 30.69 -2.82
C ARG A 494 11.84 29.51 -2.59
N ALA A 495 11.39 29.31 -1.35
CA ALA A 495 10.48 28.21 -1.01
C ALA A 495 9.08 28.35 -1.62
N SER A 496 8.68 29.58 -1.97
CA SER A 496 7.39 29.87 -2.61
C SER A 496 7.49 30.01 -4.13
N ALA A 497 8.68 29.85 -4.72
CA ALA A 497 8.86 29.98 -6.16
C ALA A 497 8.15 28.81 -6.88
N LEU A 498 7.41 29.14 -7.93
CA LEU A 498 6.81 28.13 -8.79
C LEU A 498 7.93 27.40 -9.55
N PRO A 499 7.90 26.06 -9.59
CA PRO A 499 8.86 25.30 -10.38
C PRO A 499 8.67 25.61 -11.87
N PRO A 500 9.77 25.72 -12.65
CA PRO A 500 9.72 26.32 -13.97
C PRO A 500 9.02 25.50 -15.06
N GLU A 501 8.95 24.15 -15.00
CA GLU A 501 8.35 23.33 -16.08
C GLU A 501 7.77 21.98 -15.58
N SER A 502 6.89 21.36 -16.39
CA SER A 502 6.18 20.10 -16.12
C SER A 502 7.07 18.85 -16.12
N THR A 503 8.29 18.93 -16.67
CA THR A 503 9.21 17.79 -16.83
C THR A 503 9.77 17.25 -15.51
N GLU A 504 9.72 18.03 -14.43
CA GLU A 504 10.17 17.61 -13.09
C GLU A 504 9.02 17.41 -12.09
N VAL A 505 7.78 17.20 -12.57
CA VAL A 505 6.58 17.13 -11.71
C VAL A 505 6.72 16.12 -10.56
N LEU A 506 7.44 15.01 -10.77
CA LEU A 506 7.66 13.99 -9.75
C LEU A 506 8.55 14.46 -8.60
N SER A 507 9.43 15.44 -8.83
CA SER A 507 10.32 16.01 -7.81
C SER A 507 9.68 17.13 -7.01
N LEU A 508 8.48 17.57 -7.41
CA LEU A 508 7.80 18.68 -6.75
C LEU A 508 7.24 18.25 -5.40
N MET A 509 7.30 19.18 -4.44
CA MET A 509 6.63 19.03 -3.17
C MET A 509 5.11 19.14 -3.36
N ASN A 510 4.38 18.36 -2.57
CA ASN A 510 2.94 18.51 -2.43
C ASN A 510 2.55 19.94 -2.00
N ARG A 511 1.60 20.56 -2.70
CA ARG A 511 1.24 21.96 -2.46
C ARG A 511 0.65 22.22 -1.07
N ASP A 512 0.07 21.18 -0.45
CA ASP A 512 -0.47 21.27 0.92
C ASP A 512 0.62 21.52 1.98
N LEU A 513 1.88 21.25 1.65
CA LEU A 513 3.02 21.35 2.58
C LEU A 513 3.75 22.69 2.50
N VAL A 514 3.36 23.60 1.60
CA VAL A 514 4.02 24.92 1.45
C VAL A 514 4.02 25.71 2.75
N ALA A 515 2.89 25.73 3.47
CA ALA A 515 2.79 26.45 4.74
C ALA A 515 3.66 25.84 5.86
N GLU A 516 3.91 24.54 5.80
CA GLU A 516 4.72 23.80 6.76
C GLU A 516 6.22 24.04 6.50
N VAL A 517 6.66 23.97 5.24
CA VAL A 517 8.06 24.28 4.87
C VAL A 517 8.44 25.73 5.20
N LEU A 518 7.48 26.65 5.12
CA LEU A 518 7.67 28.04 5.50
C LEU A 518 7.62 28.27 7.02
N ALA A 519 7.21 27.29 7.82
CA ALA A 519 7.01 27.44 9.26
C ALA A 519 8.27 27.94 10.02
N PRO A 520 9.48 27.40 9.76
CA PRO A 520 10.70 27.93 10.37
C PRO A 520 10.97 29.40 10.04
N PHE A 521 10.48 29.89 8.90
CA PHE A 521 10.74 31.22 8.37
C PHE A 521 9.61 32.22 8.60
N ARG A 522 8.68 31.94 9.53
CA ARG A 522 7.53 32.82 9.82
C ARG A 522 7.93 34.07 10.60
N THR A 523 8.87 33.95 11.54
CA THR A 523 9.36 35.06 12.36
C THR A 523 10.89 35.07 12.41
N GLU A 524 11.45 36.21 12.81
CA GLU A 524 12.90 36.33 12.99
C GLU A 524 13.41 35.39 14.09
N ALA A 525 12.65 35.26 15.18
CA ALA A 525 12.97 34.37 16.28
C ALA A 525 13.00 32.91 15.84
N SER A 526 11.93 32.43 15.16
CA SER A 526 11.87 31.05 14.66
C SER A 526 12.97 30.76 13.63
N THR A 527 13.29 31.74 12.77
CA THR A 527 14.33 31.58 11.76
C THR A 527 15.71 31.44 12.40
N LEU A 528 16.00 32.28 13.39
CA LEU A 528 17.29 32.26 14.09
C LEU A 528 17.44 30.99 14.94
N ASP A 529 16.37 30.53 15.58
CA ASP A 529 16.40 29.29 16.36
C ASP A 529 16.56 28.08 15.46
N TYR A 530 15.84 28.01 14.33
CA TYR A 530 16.04 26.94 13.35
C TYR A 530 17.48 26.89 12.82
N ALA A 531 18.08 28.05 12.53
CA ALA A 531 19.48 28.13 12.12
C ALA A 531 20.45 27.60 13.19
N ARG A 532 20.20 27.90 14.47
CA ARG A 532 21.02 27.38 15.59
C ARG A 532 20.84 25.88 15.76
N GLN A 533 19.62 25.36 15.63
CA GLN A 533 19.33 23.93 15.72
C GLN A 533 20.01 23.13 14.61
N LEU A 534 20.03 23.65 13.38
CA LEU A 534 20.72 22.98 12.28
C LEU A 534 22.24 23.00 12.45
N ILE A 535 22.82 24.07 12.99
CA ILE A 535 24.26 24.09 13.32
C ILE A 535 24.61 23.04 14.39
N ASP A 536 23.76 22.90 15.41
CA ASP A 536 23.92 21.85 16.43
C ASP A 536 23.78 20.45 15.83
N PHE A 537 22.79 20.24 14.96
CA PHE A 537 22.62 18.99 14.21
C PHE A 537 23.87 18.66 13.38
N TRP A 538 24.42 19.61 12.62
CA TRP A 538 25.63 19.37 11.83
C TRP A 538 26.87 19.09 12.69
N ALA A 539 26.90 19.54 13.94
CA ALA A 539 28.00 19.20 14.85
C ALA A 539 27.97 17.73 15.31
N TYR A 540 26.87 17.00 15.11
CA TYR A 540 26.70 15.61 15.53
C TYR A 540 26.91 14.63 14.36
N ASP A 541 27.99 13.82 14.43
CA ASP A 541 28.29 12.82 13.40
C ASP A 541 27.68 11.45 13.72
N VAL A 542 26.48 11.19 13.21
CA VAL A 542 25.82 9.87 13.30
C VAL A 542 26.70 8.75 12.74
N ARG A 543 27.48 8.99 11.69
CA ARG A 543 28.25 7.97 10.99
C ARG A 543 29.38 7.42 11.85
N ALA A 544 29.89 8.24 12.76
CA ALA A 544 30.89 7.84 13.74
C ALA A 544 30.28 6.95 14.83
N ARG A 545 28.99 7.13 15.15
CA ARG A 545 28.29 6.41 16.23
C ARG A 545 27.48 5.20 15.75
N ALA A 546 27.17 5.10 14.46
CA ALA A 546 26.27 4.08 13.90
C ALA A 546 26.64 2.63 14.29
N ARG A 547 27.93 2.32 14.41
CA ARG A 547 28.43 0.98 14.80
C ARG A 547 28.10 0.58 16.24
N GLU A 548 27.78 1.56 17.10
CA GLU A 548 27.45 1.33 18.51
C GLU A 548 25.95 1.00 18.72
N VAL A 549 25.09 1.28 17.73
CA VAL A 549 23.65 1.00 17.81
C VAL A 549 23.40 -0.50 17.60
N ARG A 550 22.78 -1.14 18.60
CA ARG A 550 22.54 -2.59 18.60
C ARG A 550 21.23 -3.01 17.95
N ALA A 551 20.21 -2.17 18.02
CA ALA A 551 18.89 -2.47 17.46
C ALA A 551 18.96 -2.49 15.92
N PRO A 552 18.12 -3.30 15.24
CA PRO A 552 17.96 -3.25 13.80
C PRO A 552 17.55 -1.84 13.34
N VAL A 553 18.17 -1.36 12.26
CA VAL A 553 17.90 -0.03 11.70
C VAL A 553 17.56 -0.12 10.22
N LEU A 554 16.42 0.46 9.83
CA LEU A 554 16.02 0.62 8.43
C LEU A 554 16.10 2.09 8.04
N LEU A 555 16.78 2.40 6.94
CA LEU A 555 16.81 3.72 6.32
C LEU A 555 15.98 3.67 5.03
N LEU A 556 15.05 4.62 4.88
CA LEU A 556 14.23 4.77 3.69
C LEU A 556 14.57 6.09 3.00
N GLY A 557 15.21 6.04 1.83
CA GLY A 557 15.57 7.21 1.03
C GLY A 557 14.59 7.48 -0.11
N GLY A 558 14.43 8.73 -0.53
CA GLY A 558 13.69 9.08 -1.74
C GLY A 558 14.64 9.36 -2.91
N GLU A 559 14.42 8.74 -4.06
CA GLU A 559 15.27 8.95 -5.25
C GLU A 559 15.29 10.42 -5.73
N LEU A 560 14.19 11.14 -5.57
CA LEU A 560 14.03 12.54 -5.95
C LEU A 560 14.08 13.46 -4.72
N ASP A 561 14.68 13.02 -3.63
CA ASP A 561 14.90 13.85 -2.45
C ASP A 561 15.97 14.92 -2.75
N ARG A 562 15.52 16.18 -2.79
CA ARG A 562 16.36 17.36 -3.03
C ARG A 562 16.83 18.05 -1.74
N VAL A 563 16.48 17.49 -0.57
CA VAL A 563 16.75 18.07 0.75
C VAL A 563 17.77 17.23 1.51
N ALA A 564 17.60 15.91 1.51
CA ALA A 564 18.47 14.97 2.18
C ALA A 564 18.98 13.92 1.19
N SER A 565 20.26 13.61 1.27
CA SER A 565 20.91 12.73 0.30
C SER A 565 20.57 11.26 0.53
N ALA A 566 19.85 10.67 -0.45
CA ALA A 566 19.57 9.24 -0.50
C ALA A 566 20.87 8.40 -0.53
N ALA A 567 21.90 8.87 -1.25
CA ALA A 567 23.21 8.23 -1.29
C ALA A 567 23.91 8.27 0.07
N ALA A 568 23.85 9.39 0.79
CA ALA A 568 24.35 9.48 2.16
C ALA A 568 23.63 8.48 3.07
N ALA A 569 22.30 8.41 3.01
CA ALA A 569 21.51 7.47 3.79
C ALA A 569 21.92 6.01 3.52
N CYS A 570 22.11 5.63 2.26
CA CYS A 570 22.60 4.30 1.88
C CYS A 570 23.98 4.00 2.47
N GLU A 571 24.90 4.96 2.43
CA GLU A 571 26.25 4.80 3.01
C GLU A 571 26.24 4.71 4.54
N VAL A 572 25.40 5.49 5.22
CA VAL A 572 25.26 5.40 6.67
C VAL A 572 24.59 4.08 7.07
N ALA A 573 23.64 3.58 6.28
CA ALA A 573 22.98 2.30 6.54
C ALA A 573 24.00 1.16 6.66
N ARG A 574 25.05 1.14 5.83
CA ARG A 574 26.14 0.14 5.87
C ARG A 574 26.99 0.18 7.15
N ARG A 575 26.91 1.27 7.93
CA ARG A 575 27.69 1.45 9.15
C ARG A 575 26.99 0.88 10.38
N PHE A 576 25.67 0.70 10.33
CA PHE A 576 24.94 0.04 11.39
C PHE A 576 25.23 -1.48 11.37
N PRO A 577 25.39 -2.14 12.53
CA PRO A 577 25.62 -3.59 12.59
C PRO A 577 24.51 -4.41 11.93
N ASP A 578 23.26 -3.96 12.06
CA ASP A 578 22.07 -4.56 11.43
C ASP A 578 21.29 -3.48 10.65
N GLY A 579 22.01 -2.82 9.73
CA GLY A 579 21.51 -1.75 8.88
C GLY A 579 20.92 -2.23 7.56
N ARG A 580 19.79 -1.64 7.18
CA ARG A 580 19.09 -1.89 5.91
C ARG A 580 18.76 -0.57 5.23
N TYR A 581 18.65 -0.62 3.91
CA TYR A 581 18.29 0.53 3.10
C TYR A 581 17.29 0.16 2.02
N VAL A 582 16.24 0.96 1.93
CA VAL A 582 15.22 0.87 0.87
C VAL A 582 15.13 2.24 0.19
N GLU A 583 15.15 2.25 -1.13
CA GLU A 583 14.97 3.47 -1.92
C GLU A 583 13.56 3.50 -2.52
N VAL A 584 12.83 4.59 -2.26
CA VAL A 584 11.52 4.84 -2.87
C VAL A 584 11.72 5.48 -4.24
N HIS A 585 11.35 4.74 -5.28
CA HIS A 585 11.49 5.22 -6.66
C HIS A 585 10.60 6.45 -6.90
N ALA A 586 11.12 7.49 -7.52
CA ALA A 586 10.45 8.78 -7.66
C ALA A 586 9.92 9.37 -6.33
N GLY A 587 10.47 8.96 -5.19
CA GLY A 587 10.11 9.47 -3.87
C GLY A 587 10.81 10.80 -3.59
N THR A 588 10.06 11.79 -3.12
CA THR A 588 10.60 13.08 -2.68
C THR A 588 11.03 13.03 -1.20
N HIS A 589 11.51 14.15 -0.65
CA HIS A 589 11.73 14.32 0.79
C HIS A 589 10.47 14.09 1.65
N TYR A 590 9.30 14.25 1.03
CA TYR A 590 8.00 14.19 1.68
C TYR A 590 7.25 12.90 1.32
N CYS A 591 7.95 11.83 0.92
CA CYS A 591 7.31 10.60 0.49
C CYS A 591 6.47 9.94 1.59
N LEU A 592 6.74 10.21 2.88
CA LEU A 592 5.88 9.81 3.99
C LEU A 592 4.46 10.42 3.94
N TYR A 593 4.31 11.59 3.30
CA TYR A 593 3.05 12.29 3.10
C TYR A 593 2.40 11.92 1.76
N ASP A 594 3.21 11.81 0.69
CA ASP A 594 2.72 11.51 -0.66
C ASP A 594 2.35 10.03 -0.83
N ARG A 595 3.14 9.12 -0.24
CA ARG A 595 2.99 7.66 -0.37
C ARG A 595 2.91 6.97 1.00
N PRO A 596 1.97 7.38 1.88
CA PRO A 596 1.88 6.89 3.26
C PRO A 596 1.57 5.39 3.32
N ALA A 597 0.88 4.83 2.32
CA ALA A 597 0.56 3.40 2.27
C ALA A 597 1.82 2.55 2.03
N LEU A 598 2.65 2.93 1.06
CA LEU A 598 3.92 2.27 0.76
C LEU A 598 4.88 2.35 1.95
N VAL A 599 5.03 3.54 2.53
CA VAL A 599 5.89 3.75 3.71
C VAL A 599 5.41 2.92 4.90
N ALA A 600 4.10 2.91 5.19
CA ALA A 600 3.54 2.07 6.24
C ALA A 600 3.77 0.57 5.98
N GLU A 601 3.63 0.11 4.74
CA GLU A 601 3.86 -1.29 4.39
C GLU A 601 5.32 -1.72 4.61
N VAL A 602 6.28 -0.91 4.17
CA VAL A 602 7.71 -1.16 4.41
C VAL A 602 8.02 -1.17 5.92
N MET A 603 7.46 -0.21 6.68
CA MET A 603 7.60 -0.18 8.13
C MET A 603 7.04 -1.44 8.79
N GLU A 604 5.85 -1.89 8.38
CA GLU A 604 5.20 -3.06 8.96
C GLU A 604 5.94 -4.37 8.65
N ARG A 605 6.45 -4.54 7.41
CA ARG A 605 7.36 -5.65 7.04
C ARG A 605 8.55 -5.69 8.01
N PHE A 606 9.19 -4.55 8.20
CA PHE A 606 10.36 -4.43 9.06
C PHE A 606 10.05 -4.65 10.56
N PHE A 607 8.92 -4.14 11.05
CA PHE A 607 8.49 -4.34 12.44
C PHE A 607 8.08 -5.79 12.72
N ALA A 608 7.51 -6.49 11.74
CA ALA A 608 7.14 -7.89 11.85
C ALA A 608 8.37 -8.81 11.92
N ASP A 609 9.31 -8.63 11.00
CA ASP A 609 10.61 -9.29 11.02
C ASP A 609 11.61 -8.45 10.20
N PRO A 610 12.64 -7.88 10.84
CA PRO A 610 13.67 -7.10 10.14
C PRO A 610 14.28 -7.84 8.95
N ARG A 611 14.36 -9.17 8.98
CA ARG A 611 14.94 -10.00 7.90
C ARG A 611 14.08 -10.06 6.64
N GLN A 612 12.83 -9.62 6.67
CA GLN A 612 11.96 -9.53 5.49
C GLN A 612 12.29 -8.33 4.58
N VAL A 613 13.14 -7.42 5.05
CA VAL A 613 13.71 -6.35 4.24
C VAL A 613 15.15 -6.70 3.97
N ASP A 614 15.55 -6.63 2.70
CA ASP A 614 16.84 -7.16 2.28
C ASP A 614 17.99 -6.38 2.94
N GLY A 615 19.02 -7.12 3.33
CA GLY A 615 20.27 -6.55 3.82
C GLY A 615 21.08 -5.90 2.69
N LEU A 616 22.01 -5.02 3.04
CA LEU A 616 22.87 -4.29 2.09
C LEU A 616 23.95 -5.14 1.39
N SER A 617 23.82 -6.47 1.35
CA SER A 617 24.76 -7.39 0.70
C SER A 617 24.60 -7.50 -0.82
N GLY A 618 23.59 -6.84 -1.43
CA GLY A 618 23.25 -6.91 -2.85
C GLY A 618 22.84 -5.57 -3.47
N GLU A 619 22.04 -5.60 -4.54
CA GLU A 619 21.43 -4.40 -5.13
C GLU A 619 20.49 -3.73 -4.11
N VAL A 620 20.39 -2.39 -4.18
CA VAL A 620 19.48 -1.62 -3.32
C VAL A 620 18.04 -2.05 -3.60
N GLU A 621 17.31 -2.46 -2.55
CA GLU A 621 15.88 -2.73 -2.66
C GLU A 621 15.16 -1.43 -3.04
N ARG A 622 14.49 -1.45 -4.21
CA ARG A 622 13.69 -0.34 -4.71
C ARG A 622 12.21 -0.68 -4.65
N VAL A 623 11.42 0.25 -4.12
CA VAL A 623 9.97 0.09 -3.93
C VAL A 623 9.19 1.22 -4.61
N THR A 624 7.98 0.94 -5.08
CA THR A 624 7.21 1.86 -5.97
C THR A 624 5.79 2.15 -5.54
#